data_AF-A0AAU2KKK3-F1
#
_entry.id   AF-A0AAU2KKK3-F1
#
_cell.length_a   1.000
_cell.length_b   1.000
_cell.length_c   1.000
_cell.angle_alpha   90.00
_cell.angle_beta   90.00
_cell.angle_gamma   90.00
#
_symmetry.space_group_name_H-M   'P 1'
#
loop_
_entity.id
_entity.type
_entity.pdbx_description
1 polymer ?
#
loop_
_entity_poly.entity_id
_entity_poly.type
_entity_poly.pdbx_seq_one_letter_code
_entity_poly.pdbx_strand_id
1 'polypeptide(L)'
;MAILTAGSGLYPFTSGVFTLVKGGAPVLGMGGLSLLFTPDPAAPKLPAGTVGASMEHVRENIHWFLGLWPYAGACVVLYAGVTFFEQFARRRRARAVNAAMGHVVAPEELSETAQVLVGRAQQAQRTILASQVHRLDLIDCRRNELVLPEQVWEVAKALREYSRLSKSAEADSSNAEVIALQATRRRALRASHDGVEMRVVALEEYAARVREADLRYEELQQIQRLTDGNAEALDLLARTAADALAVAEIDGMNQQAAVLAKTLTMALDRASAAAAIIALPLRDTA
;
A
#
# COMPACT_ATOMS: atom_id res chain seq x y z
N MET A 1 4.83 7.73 19.50
CA MET A 1 5.54 8.09 20.75
C MET A 1 6.72 8.93 20.33
N ALA A 2 6.69 10.24 20.58
CA ALA A 2 7.70 11.17 20.07
C ALA A 2 8.43 11.78 21.27
N ILE A 3 9.72 11.48 21.39
CA ILE A 3 10.65 12.37 22.07
C ILE A 3 11.03 13.41 21.03
N LEU A 4 10.81 14.70 21.33
CA LEU A 4 11.24 15.80 20.50
C LEU A 4 12.78 15.85 20.54
N THR A 5 13.42 15.19 19.59
CA THR A 5 14.84 15.38 19.30
C THR A 5 14.99 16.72 18.57
N ALA A 6 15.42 17.75 19.30
CA ALA A 6 15.95 18.97 18.71
C ALA A 6 17.34 18.64 18.12
N GLY A 7 17.40 18.46 16.81
CA GLY A 7 18.62 18.14 16.07
C GLY A 7 18.58 18.72 14.67
N SER A 8 19.19 19.90 14.55
CA SER A 8 19.44 20.68 13.34
C SER A 8 20.04 19.89 12.17
N GLY A 9 19.43 20.02 10.99
CA GLY A 9 19.96 19.51 9.72
C GLY A 9 19.14 19.99 8.54
N LEU A 10 19.63 21.04 7.87
CA LEU A 10 19.08 21.69 6.67
C LEU A 10 18.76 20.70 5.55
N TYR A 11 17.57 20.81 4.94
CA TYR A 11 17.29 20.65 3.49
C TYR A 11 15.96 21.34 3.13
N PRO A 12 15.72 21.72 1.86
CA PRO A 12 15.10 23.00 1.53
C PRO A 12 13.57 22.96 1.43
N PHE A 13 12.96 24.01 1.98
CA PHE A 13 11.56 24.38 1.80
C PHE A 13 11.35 24.92 0.37
N THR A 14 10.49 24.29 -0.41
CA THR A 14 9.74 24.98 -1.48
C THR A 14 8.47 25.55 -0.84
N SER A 15 8.47 26.86 -0.64
CA SER A 15 7.37 27.62 -0.07
C SER A 15 6.28 27.89 -1.11
N GLY A 16 5.29 27.00 -1.19
CA GLY A 16 3.97 27.33 -1.74
C GLY A 16 3.13 28.01 -0.66
N VAL A 17 3.14 29.34 -0.64
CA VAL A 17 2.26 30.17 0.20
C VAL A 17 0.82 30.01 -0.31
N PHE A 18 -0.04 29.36 0.47
CA PHE A 18 -1.48 29.58 0.41
C PHE A 18 -1.95 30.05 1.78
N THR A 19 -2.15 31.36 1.89
CA THR A 19 -2.81 31.99 3.02
C THR A 19 -4.27 31.56 3.03
N LEU A 20 -4.61 30.75 4.04
CA LEU A 20 -5.97 30.34 4.34
C LEU A 20 -6.70 31.50 5.03
N VAL A 21 -7.44 32.28 4.24
CA VAL A 21 -8.43 33.23 4.74
C VAL A 21 -9.55 32.43 5.43
N LYS A 22 -9.71 32.70 6.72
CA LYS A 22 -10.85 32.27 7.54
C LYS A 22 -12.15 32.86 6.98
N GLY A 23 -13.20 32.03 7.00
CA GLY A 23 -14.59 32.49 7.04
C GLY A 23 -15.31 32.38 5.71
N GLY A 24 -16.21 31.41 5.62
CA GLY A 24 -17.10 31.24 4.48
C GLY A 24 -17.67 29.84 4.43
N ALA A 25 -18.69 29.57 5.24
CA ALA A 25 -19.53 28.40 5.01
C ALA A 25 -20.14 28.50 3.60
N PRO A 26 -20.02 27.47 2.74
CA PRO A 26 -20.79 27.45 1.52
C PRO A 26 -22.22 27.09 1.92
N VAL A 27 -23.04 28.11 2.17
CA VAL A 27 -24.48 27.95 2.00
C VAL A 27 -24.65 27.66 0.51
N LEU A 28 -24.89 26.40 0.18
CA LEU A 28 -25.41 25.98 -1.11
C LEU A 28 -26.77 26.66 -1.27
N GLY A 29 -26.76 27.88 -1.80
CA GLY A 29 -27.95 28.57 -2.24
C GLY A 29 -28.53 27.81 -3.42
N MET A 30 -29.52 26.95 -3.14
CA MET A 30 -30.59 26.64 -4.09
C MET A 30 -31.34 27.95 -4.39
N GLY A 31 -30.77 28.80 -5.25
CA GLY A 31 -31.30 30.13 -5.55
C GLY A 31 -30.97 30.59 -6.96
N GLY A 32 -30.76 29.66 -7.89
CA GLY A 32 -30.29 29.95 -9.24
C GLY A 32 -31.22 29.49 -10.37
N LEU A 33 -32.53 29.34 -10.12
CA LEU A 33 -33.48 28.92 -11.16
C LEU A 33 -34.85 29.64 -11.08
N SER A 34 -34.87 30.89 -10.60
CA SER A 34 -36.09 31.70 -10.55
C SER A 34 -36.09 32.91 -11.49
N LEU A 35 -35.06 33.10 -12.33
CA LEU A 35 -34.98 34.24 -13.26
C LEU A 35 -35.46 33.92 -14.69
N LEU A 36 -36.53 33.15 -14.84
CA LEU A 36 -37.16 32.99 -16.16
C LEU A 36 -38.67 33.20 -16.22
N PHE A 37 -39.35 33.59 -15.14
CA PHE A 37 -40.79 33.88 -15.19
C PHE A 37 -41.20 35.01 -14.24
N THR A 38 -40.69 36.22 -14.49
CA THR A 38 -41.47 37.42 -14.16
C THR A 38 -42.23 37.82 -15.42
N PRO A 39 -43.55 37.58 -15.51
CA PRO A 39 -44.32 38.02 -16.66
C PRO A 39 -44.38 39.55 -16.64
N ASP A 40 -43.71 40.17 -17.61
CA ASP A 40 -43.90 41.57 -17.94
C ASP A 40 -45.34 41.75 -18.46
N PRO A 41 -46.20 42.55 -17.80
CA PRO A 41 -47.59 42.70 -18.22
C PRO A 41 -47.75 43.48 -19.55
N ALA A 42 -46.67 43.96 -20.16
CA ALA A 42 -46.70 44.68 -21.44
C ALA A 42 -46.11 43.92 -22.64
N ALA A 43 -45.76 42.63 -22.51
CA ALA A 43 -45.18 41.88 -23.63
C ALA A 43 -46.24 41.45 -24.67
N PRO A 44 -46.01 41.67 -25.98
CA PRO A 44 -46.93 41.25 -27.04
C PRO A 44 -47.04 39.72 -27.10
N LYS A 45 -48.27 39.22 -27.31
CA LYS A 45 -48.60 37.79 -27.37
C LYS A 45 -47.76 37.08 -28.45
N LEU A 46 -46.87 36.20 -28.03
CA LEU A 46 -46.09 35.34 -28.92
C LEU A 46 -47.00 34.31 -29.62
N PRO A 47 -46.76 33.98 -30.90
CA PRO A 47 -47.61 33.10 -31.69
C PRO A 47 -47.57 31.64 -31.18
N ALA A 48 -48.71 30.95 -31.32
CA ALA A 48 -49.05 29.66 -30.70
C ALA A 48 -48.23 28.42 -31.14
N GLY A 49 -47.00 28.58 -31.64
CA GLY A 49 -46.13 27.48 -32.12
C GLY A 49 -44.90 27.18 -31.27
N THR A 50 -44.53 28.04 -30.31
CA THR A 50 -43.26 27.93 -29.56
C THR A 50 -43.30 27.04 -28.33
N VAL A 51 -44.47 26.51 -27.96
CA VAL A 51 -44.62 25.63 -26.79
C VAL A 51 -44.04 24.23 -27.07
N GLY A 52 -44.16 23.74 -28.31
CA GLY A 52 -43.66 22.41 -28.71
C GLY A 52 -42.12 22.33 -28.74
N ALA A 53 -41.46 23.34 -29.32
CA ALA A 53 -39.99 23.39 -29.38
C ALA A 53 -39.33 23.58 -28.00
N SER A 54 -40.02 24.23 -27.06
CA SER A 54 -39.53 24.45 -25.71
C SER A 54 -39.59 23.17 -24.85
N MET A 55 -40.58 22.31 -25.07
CA MET A 55 -40.71 21.03 -24.35
C MET A 55 -39.60 20.02 -24.70
N GLU A 56 -39.13 20.02 -25.94
CA GLU A 56 -38.07 19.10 -26.38
C GLU A 56 -36.71 19.48 -25.78
N HIS A 57 -36.39 20.78 -25.70
CA HIS A 57 -35.20 21.30 -25.01
C HIS A 57 -35.21 21.04 -23.50
N VAL A 58 -36.39 21.08 -22.86
CA VAL A 58 -36.53 20.77 -21.43
C VAL A 58 -36.31 19.28 -21.17
N ARG A 59 -36.87 18.41 -22.01
CA ARG A 59 -36.64 16.96 -21.94
C ARG A 59 -35.18 16.61 -22.22
N GLU A 60 -34.51 17.36 -23.09
CA GLU A 60 -33.10 17.13 -23.36
C GLU A 60 -32.19 17.55 -22.19
N ASN A 61 -32.50 18.66 -21.53
CA ASN A 61 -31.75 19.06 -20.35
C ASN A 61 -31.96 18.12 -19.15
N ILE A 62 -33.16 17.59 -18.94
CA ILE A 62 -33.48 16.74 -17.78
C ILE A 62 -32.64 15.45 -17.76
N HIS A 63 -32.35 14.83 -18.91
CA HIS A 63 -31.58 13.58 -18.93
C HIS A 63 -30.08 13.79 -18.65
N TRP A 64 -29.52 14.96 -19.01
CA TRP A 64 -28.14 15.32 -18.66
C TRP A 64 -27.98 15.53 -17.15
N PHE A 65 -28.95 16.18 -16.51
CA PHE A 65 -28.96 16.36 -15.05
C PHE A 65 -29.16 15.04 -14.29
N LEU A 66 -30.01 14.13 -14.77
CA LEU A 66 -30.19 12.81 -14.17
C LEU A 66 -28.93 11.95 -14.28
N GLY A 67 -28.18 12.06 -15.39
CA GLY A 67 -26.94 11.32 -15.61
C GLY A 67 -25.78 11.78 -14.73
N LEU A 68 -25.79 13.02 -14.23
CA LEU A 68 -24.72 13.59 -13.41
C LEU A 68 -24.83 13.23 -11.91
N TRP A 69 -26.05 12.97 -11.43
CA TRP A 69 -26.33 12.64 -10.03
C TRP A 69 -25.52 11.45 -9.45
N PRO A 70 -25.31 10.32 -10.15
CA PRO A 70 -24.51 9.21 -9.63
C PRO A 70 -23.03 9.59 -9.42
N TYR A 71 -22.46 10.47 -10.25
CA TYR A 71 -21.08 10.93 -10.09
C TYR A 71 -20.93 11.87 -8.90
N ALA A 72 -21.92 12.74 -8.67
CA ALA A 72 -21.96 13.57 -7.47
C ALA A 72 -22.02 12.71 -6.19
N GLY A 73 -22.85 11.65 -6.19
CA GLY A 73 -22.90 10.68 -5.10
C GLY A 73 -21.59 9.95 -4.86
N ALA A 74 -20.92 9.48 -5.93
CA ALA A 74 -19.63 8.79 -5.84
C ALA A 74 -18.53 9.70 -5.26
N CYS A 75 -18.47 10.97 -5.68
CA CYS A 75 -17.52 11.95 -5.14
C CYS A 75 -17.74 12.21 -3.64
N VAL A 76 -18.99 12.29 -3.19
CA VAL A 76 -19.31 12.45 -1.76
C VAL A 76 -18.89 11.24 -0.94
N VAL A 77 -19.11 10.02 -1.45
CA VAL A 77 -18.70 8.77 -0.77
C VAL A 77 -17.17 8.66 -0.72
N LEU A 78 -16.45 8.97 -1.80
CA LEU A 78 -14.99 8.97 -1.81
C LEU A 78 -14.43 10.02 -0.85
N TYR A 79 -14.97 11.24 -0.86
CA TYR A 79 -14.56 12.30 0.06
C TYR A 79 -14.85 11.92 1.53
N ALA A 80 -16.02 11.33 1.81
CA ALA A 80 -16.36 10.81 3.12
C ALA A 80 -15.41 9.66 3.54
N GLY A 81 -15.05 8.76 2.63
CA GLY A 81 -14.09 7.68 2.89
C GLY A 81 -12.69 8.19 3.22
N VAL A 82 -12.17 9.16 2.45
CA VAL A 82 -10.87 9.80 2.69
C VAL A 82 -10.87 10.56 4.01
N THR A 83 -11.89 11.40 4.25
CA THR A 83 -11.99 12.18 5.50
C THR A 83 -12.23 11.29 6.71
N PHE A 84 -12.96 10.17 6.57
CA PHE A 84 -13.14 9.17 7.62
C PHE A 84 -11.83 8.44 7.93
N PHE A 85 -11.08 8.04 6.90
CA PHE A 85 -9.77 7.40 7.06
C PHE A 85 -8.76 8.35 7.72
N GLU A 86 -8.72 9.61 7.27
CA GLU A 86 -7.90 10.65 7.89
C GLU A 86 -8.34 10.96 9.32
N GLN A 87 -9.64 11.05 9.59
CA GLN A 87 -10.16 11.24 10.95
C GLN A 87 -9.84 10.04 11.84
N PHE A 88 -9.87 8.82 11.31
CA PHE A 88 -9.48 7.63 12.05
C PHE A 88 -7.99 7.64 12.39
N ALA A 89 -7.14 8.00 11.42
CA ALA A 89 -5.71 8.21 11.64
C ALA A 89 -5.44 9.36 12.63
N ARG A 90 -6.16 10.49 12.52
CA ARG A 90 -6.07 11.62 13.46
C ARG A 90 -6.57 11.26 14.85
N ARG A 91 -7.64 10.49 15.00
CA ARG A 91 -8.15 10.00 16.29
C ARG A 91 -7.18 9.01 16.92
N ARG A 92 -6.53 8.14 16.14
CA ARG A 92 -5.41 7.30 16.63
C ARG A 92 -4.23 8.15 17.10
N ARG A 93 -3.83 9.17 16.32
CA ARG A 93 -2.77 10.12 16.71
C ARG A 93 -3.16 10.94 17.95
N ALA A 94 -4.38 11.43 18.05
CA ALA A 94 -4.87 12.23 19.17
C ALA A 94 -5.05 11.39 20.45
N ARG A 95 -5.51 10.14 20.34
CA ARG A 95 -5.50 9.20 21.47
C ARG A 95 -4.09 8.82 21.87
N ALA A 96 -3.17 8.64 20.92
CA ALA A 96 -1.77 8.42 21.21
C ALA A 96 -1.11 9.63 21.89
N VAL A 97 -1.46 10.87 21.50
CA VAL A 97 -0.98 12.10 22.13
C VAL A 97 -1.59 12.32 23.50
N ASN A 98 -2.92 12.12 23.67
CA ASN A 98 -3.58 12.24 24.97
C ASN A 98 -3.18 11.14 25.95
N ALA A 99 -2.96 9.90 25.49
CA ALA A 99 -2.33 8.85 26.29
C ALA A 99 -0.88 9.22 26.63
N ALA A 100 -0.17 9.89 25.71
CA ALA A 100 1.20 10.33 25.92
C ALA A 100 1.36 11.54 26.84
N MET A 101 0.34 12.39 27.07
CA MET A 101 0.50 13.59 27.93
C MET A 101 0.81 13.26 29.41
N GLY A 102 0.53 12.04 29.87
CA GLY A 102 1.02 11.51 31.17
C GLY A 102 2.32 10.71 31.09
N HIS A 103 2.86 10.51 29.88
CA HIS A 103 3.95 9.61 29.53
C HIS A 103 5.05 10.31 28.70
N VAL A 104 5.28 11.61 28.91
CA VAL A 104 6.39 12.34 28.27
C VAL A 104 7.53 12.49 29.27
N VAL A 105 8.71 11.98 28.91
CA VAL A 105 9.97 12.27 29.59
C VAL A 105 10.74 13.23 28.69
N ALA A 106 11.06 14.41 29.21
CA ALA A 106 11.81 15.39 28.45
C ALA A 106 13.31 14.99 28.41
N PRO A 107 14.03 15.17 27.29
CA PRO A 107 15.45 14.85 27.20
C PRO A 107 16.28 15.52 28.31
N GLU A 108 15.90 16.72 28.72
CA GLU A 108 16.57 17.52 29.74
C GLU A 108 16.46 16.93 31.15
N GLU A 109 15.49 16.03 31.37
CA GLU A 109 15.33 15.29 32.63
C GLU A 109 16.23 14.05 32.71
N LEU A 110 16.90 13.68 31.62
CA LEU A 110 17.74 12.51 31.50
C LEU A 110 19.22 12.90 31.46
N SER A 111 20.07 12.14 32.15
CA SER A 111 21.53 12.20 31.95
C SER A 111 21.87 11.78 30.52
N GLU A 112 23.03 12.20 30.01
CA GLU A 112 23.48 11.86 28.65
C GLU A 112 23.48 10.34 28.40
N THR A 113 24.00 9.56 29.35
CA THR A 113 23.98 8.09 29.30
C THR A 113 22.56 7.51 29.26
N ALA A 114 21.64 8.08 30.04
CA ALA A 114 20.25 7.68 30.07
C ALA A 114 19.53 8.00 28.75
N GLN A 115 19.83 9.15 28.12
CA GLN A 115 19.28 9.50 26.80
C GLN A 115 19.67 8.47 25.73
N VAL A 116 20.92 8.02 25.73
CA VAL A 116 21.41 7.00 24.79
C VAL A 116 20.63 5.68 24.95
N LEU A 117 20.41 5.22 26.19
CA LEU A 117 19.67 3.98 26.45
C LEU A 117 18.20 4.07 26.01
N VAL A 118 17.53 5.21 26.25
CA VAL A 118 16.17 5.43 25.75
C VAL A 118 16.15 5.43 24.22
N GLY A 119 17.11 6.09 23.58
CA GLY A 119 17.22 6.12 22.12
C GLY A 119 17.40 4.73 21.51
N ARG A 120 18.23 3.90 22.13
CA ARG A 120 18.43 2.48 21.77
C ARG A 120 17.15 1.66 21.89
N ALA A 121 16.45 1.76 23.02
CA ALA A 121 15.17 1.05 23.23
C ALA A 121 14.11 1.45 22.20
N GLN A 122 14.00 2.75 21.91
CA GLN A 122 13.09 3.26 20.88
C GLN A 122 13.46 2.79 19.48
N GLN A 123 14.75 2.71 19.17
CA GLN A 123 15.21 2.19 17.89
C GLN A 123 14.86 0.71 17.75
N ALA A 124 15.07 -0.09 18.77
CA ALA A 124 14.66 -1.50 18.79
C ALA A 124 13.15 -1.65 18.55
N GLN A 125 12.32 -0.88 19.25
CA GLN A 125 10.87 -0.85 19.03
C GLN A 125 10.51 -0.49 17.58
N ARG A 126 11.11 0.57 17.02
CA ARG A 126 10.87 0.99 15.63
C ARG A 126 11.23 -0.11 14.64
N THR A 127 12.38 -0.77 14.84
CA THR A 127 12.79 -1.90 14.00
C THR A 127 11.75 -3.02 14.03
N ILE A 128 11.27 -3.41 15.22
CA ILE A 128 10.29 -4.50 15.35
C ILE A 128 8.98 -4.13 14.66
N LEU A 129 8.44 -2.94 14.93
CA LEU A 129 7.14 -2.52 14.37
C LEU A 129 7.20 -2.24 12.86
N ALA A 130 8.37 -1.90 12.31
CA ALA A 130 8.56 -1.67 10.89
C ALA A 130 8.80 -2.96 10.08
N SER A 131 9.16 -4.06 10.75
CA SER A 131 9.49 -5.34 10.11
C SER A 131 8.37 -5.88 9.23
N GLN A 132 8.73 -6.59 8.17
CA GLN A 132 7.75 -7.19 7.26
C GLN A 132 6.97 -8.31 7.96
N VAL A 133 7.64 -9.14 8.76
CA VAL A 133 7.00 -10.21 9.55
C VAL A 133 5.99 -9.66 10.54
N HIS A 134 6.21 -8.46 11.09
CA HIS A 134 5.19 -7.75 11.88
C HIS A 134 4.05 -7.25 10.98
N ARG A 135 4.32 -6.55 9.88
CA ARG A 135 3.23 -6.04 9.03
C ARG A 135 2.32 -7.13 8.47
N LEU A 136 2.84 -8.34 8.30
CA LEU A 136 2.11 -9.50 7.79
C LEU A 136 1.52 -10.40 8.89
N ASP A 137 1.59 -9.99 10.16
CA ASP A 137 1.07 -10.74 11.31
C ASP A 137 1.65 -12.17 11.45
N LEU A 138 2.91 -12.34 11.04
CA LEU A 138 3.67 -13.60 11.21
C LEU A 138 4.25 -13.74 12.62
N ILE A 139 4.34 -12.63 13.35
CA ILE A 139 4.60 -12.56 14.79
C ILE A 139 3.41 -11.89 15.46
N ASP A 140 3.18 -12.10 16.76
CA ASP A 140 2.00 -11.57 17.47
C ASP A 140 1.99 -10.03 17.50
N CYS A 141 1.37 -9.41 16.51
CA CYS A 141 1.39 -7.96 16.31
C CYS A 141 0.60 -7.25 17.39
N ARG A 142 -0.53 -7.83 17.80
CA ARG A 142 -1.36 -7.26 18.85
C ARG A 142 -0.57 -7.16 20.15
N ARG A 143 0.15 -8.21 20.53
CA ARG A 143 1.00 -8.18 21.72
C ARG A 143 2.15 -7.20 21.55
N ASN A 144 2.81 -7.16 20.40
CA ASN A 144 3.91 -6.23 20.14
C ASN A 144 3.46 -4.75 20.19
N GLU A 145 2.31 -4.43 19.61
CA GLU A 145 1.72 -3.08 19.61
C GLU A 145 1.32 -2.60 21.00
N LEU A 146 0.97 -3.51 21.90
CA LEU A 146 0.60 -3.18 23.28
C LEU A 146 1.82 -3.15 24.22
N VAL A 147 2.63 -4.21 24.18
CA VAL A 147 3.70 -4.45 25.16
C VAL A 147 4.95 -3.63 24.85
N LEU A 148 5.37 -3.49 23.59
CA LEU A 148 6.61 -2.78 23.28
C LEU A 148 6.60 -1.30 23.68
N PRO A 149 5.53 -0.52 23.40
CA PRO A 149 5.46 0.86 23.89
C PRO A 149 5.50 0.95 25.43
N GLU A 150 4.85 0.02 26.12
CA GLU A 150 4.87 -0.05 27.59
C GLU A 150 6.28 -0.34 28.12
N GLN A 151 7.01 -1.28 27.51
CA GLN A 151 8.39 -1.59 27.91
C GLN A 151 9.33 -0.40 27.72
N VAL A 152 9.23 0.30 26.58
CA VAL A 152 10.04 1.50 26.31
C VAL A 152 9.69 2.63 27.29
N TRP A 153 8.41 2.76 27.67
CA TRP A 153 8.00 3.72 28.69
C TRP A 153 8.59 3.40 30.06
N GLU A 154 8.51 2.15 30.52
CA GLU A 154 9.07 1.75 31.81
C GLU A 154 10.60 1.93 31.85
N VAL A 155 11.29 1.71 30.73
CA VAL A 155 12.71 2.06 30.58
C VAL A 155 12.94 3.56 30.75
N ALA A 156 12.19 4.40 30.03
CA ALA A 156 12.33 5.85 30.11
C ALA A 156 12.03 6.40 31.52
N LYS A 157 11.00 5.87 32.18
CA LYS A 157 10.61 6.23 33.55
C LYS A 157 11.69 5.85 34.56
N ALA A 158 12.23 4.63 34.46
CA ALA A 158 13.31 4.17 35.33
C ALA A 158 14.59 5.03 35.15
N LEU A 159 14.91 5.39 33.91
CA LEU A 159 16.07 6.23 33.59
C LEU A 159 15.91 7.69 34.02
N ARG A 160 14.69 8.23 33.96
CA ARG A 160 14.37 9.54 34.53
C ARG A 160 14.58 9.55 36.04
N GLU A 161 14.10 8.51 36.73
CA GLU A 161 14.28 8.38 38.17
C GLU A 161 15.76 8.24 38.53
N TYR A 162 16.50 7.41 37.80
CA TYR A 162 17.95 7.28 37.94
C TYR A 162 18.67 8.62 37.75
N SER A 163 18.32 9.39 36.71
CA SER A 163 18.94 10.68 36.41
C SER A 163 18.69 11.70 37.53
N ARG A 164 17.44 11.76 38.03
CA ARG A 164 17.06 12.61 39.16
C ARG A 164 17.82 12.24 40.43
N LEU A 165 17.86 10.96 40.77
CA LEU A 165 18.52 10.48 41.99
C LEU A 165 20.04 10.63 41.91
N SER A 166 20.63 10.43 40.73
CA SER A 166 22.08 10.61 40.51
C SER A 166 22.49 12.06 40.71
N LYS A 167 21.75 13.02 40.15
CA LYS A 167 21.98 14.45 40.36
C LYS A 167 21.91 14.86 41.84
N SER A 168 21.01 14.25 42.61
CA SER A 168 20.90 14.50 44.06
C SER A 168 22.00 13.82 44.90
N ALA A 169 22.74 12.87 44.35
CA ALA A 169 23.80 12.12 45.03
C ALA A 169 25.20 12.73 44.83
N GLU A 170 25.31 13.79 44.03
CA GLU A 170 26.53 14.58 43.81
C GLU A 170 26.75 15.68 44.87
N ALA A 171 25.82 15.85 45.82
CA ALA A 171 26.00 16.81 46.91
C ALA A 171 27.11 16.34 47.86
N ASP A 172 28.23 17.08 47.87
CA ASP A 172 29.41 16.78 48.68
C ASP A 172 29.12 16.91 50.19
N SER A 173 29.55 15.90 50.95
CA SER A 173 29.54 15.94 52.41
C SER A 173 30.89 15.49 52.95
N SER A 174 31.49 16.27 53.86
CA SER A 174 32.80 15.98 54.45
C SER A 174 32.78 14.97 55.61
N ASN A 175 31.62 14.40 55.95
CA ASN A 175 31.48 13.45 57.06
C ASN A 175 31.66 11.99 56.58
N ALA A 176 32.58 11.25 57.22
CA ALA A 176 32.93 9.87 56.89
C ALA A 176 31.74 8.88 56.92
N GLU A 177 30.81 9.05 57.87
CA GLU A 177 29.62 8.20 57.97
C GLU A 177 28.65 8.44 56.80
N VAL A 178 28.53 9.71 56.38
CA VAL A 178 27.73 10.11 55.21
C VAL A 178 28.38 9.60 53.91
N ILE A 179 29.71 9.57 53.82
CA ILE A 179 30.43 9.00 52.66
C ILE A 179 30.11 7.50 52.50
N ALA A 180 30.10 6.72 53.59
CA ALA A 180 29.76 5.29 53.54
C ALA A 180 28.32 5.05 53.08
N LEU A 181 27.37 5.88 53.56
CA LEU A 181 25.98 5.83 53.13
C LEU A 181 25.81 6.22 51.65
N GLN A 182 26.50 7.28 51.20
CA GLN A 182 26.53 7.68 49.80
C GLN A 182 27.11 6.58 48.89
N ALA A 183 28.16 5.89 49.32
CA ALA A 183 28.73 4.77 48.57
C ALA A 183 27.74 3.60 48.39
N THR A 184 26.90 3.34 49.39
CA THR A 184 25.82 2.33 49.31
C THR A 184 24.73 2.79 48.35
N ARG A 185 24.30 4.06 48.43
CA ARG A 185 23.34 4.65 47.49
C ARG A 185 23.83 4.61 46.04
N ARG A 186 25.09 4.97 45.79
CA ARG A 186 25.72 4.90 44.45
C ARG A 186 25.80 3.49 43.91
N ARG A 187 25.97 2.47 44.77
CA ARG A 187 25.92 1.06 44.36
C ARG A 187 24.51 0.62 43.97
N ALA A 188 23.49 1.00 44.75
CA ALA A 188 22.10 0.71 44.41
C ALA A 188 21.66 1.38 43.10
N LEU A 189 22.06 2.64 42.88
CA LEU A 189 21.78 3.35 41.62
C LEU A 189 22.44 2.68 40.41
N ARG A 190 23.70 2.23 40.54
CA ARG A 190 24.39 1.47 39.50
C ARG A 190 23.68 0.15 39.19
N ALA A 191 23.33 -0.63 40.21
CA ALA A 191 22.60 -1.88 40.01
C ALA A 191 21.24 -1.65 39.30
N SER A 192 20.54 -0.55 39.62
CA SER A 192 19.30 -0.18 38.93
C SER A 192 19.55 0.20 37.46
N HIS A 193 20.62 0.94 37.17
CA HIS A 193 21.00 1.31 35.81
C HIS A 193 21.33 0.06 34.98
N ASP A 194 22.15 -0.83 35.52
CA ASP A 194 22.56 -2.09 34.86
C ASP A 194 21.34 -2.97 34.58
N GLY A 195 20.38 -3.04 35.50
CA GLY A 195 19.12 -3.76 35.30
C GLY A 195 18.27 -3.19 34.14
N VAL A 196 18.24 -1.87 33.98
CA VAL A 196 17.56 -1.22 32.85
C VAL A 196 18.33 -1.46 31.55
N GLU A 197 19.65 -1.37 31.57
CA GLU A 197 20.50 -1.68 30.42
C GLU A 197 20.28 -3.11 29.92
N MET A 198 20.22 -4.10 30.83
CA MET A 198 19.89 -5.48 30.48
C MET A 198 18.52 -5.61 29.80
N ARG A 199 17.53 -4.82 30.23
CA ARG A 199 16.21 -4.78 29.57
C ARG A 199 16.30 -4.19 28.16
N VAL A 200 17.11 -3.14 27.95
CA VAL A 200 17.36 -2.57 26.63
C VAL A 200 18.06 -3.58 25.72
N VAL A 201 19.08 -4.29 26.21
CA VAL A 201 19.76 -5.36 25.46
C VAL A 201 18.78 -6.45 25.04
N ALA A 202 17.88 -6.88 25.93
CA ALA A 202 16.86 -7.86 25.58
C ALA A 202 15.91 -7.37 24.46
N LEU A 203 15.56 -6.08 24.44
CA LEU A 203 14.77 -5.48 23.36
C LEU A 203 15.55 -5.45 22.03
N GLU A 204 16.85 -5.15 22.08
CA GLU A 204 17.72 -5.14 20.90
C GLU A 204 17.93 -6.53 20.33
N GLU A 205 18.11 -7.55 21.19
CA GLU A 205 18.18 -8.95 20.79
C GLU A 205 16.87 -9.40 20.13
N TYR A 206 15.72 -9.01 20.69
CA TYR A 206 14.44 -9.30 20.05
C TYR A 206 14.33 -8.63 18.67
N ALA A 207 14.72 -7.35 18.56
CA ALA A 207 14.77 -6.65 17.28
C ALA A 207 15.72 -7.33 16.27
N ALA A 208 16.86 -7.87 16.74
CA ALA A 208 17.78 -8.61 15.89
C ALA A 208 17.16 -9.91 15.36
N ARG A 209 16.47 -10.69 16.21
CA ARG A 209 15.75 -11.90 15.79
C ARG A 209 14.63 -11.60 14.81
N VAL A 210 13.92 -10.49 15.00
CA VAL A 210 12.87 -10.04 14.06
C VAL A 210 13.47 -9.68 12.70
N ARG A 211 14.63 -8.99 12.67
CA ARG A 211 15.34 -8.73 11.40
C ARG A 211 15.81 -10.00 10.71
N GLU A 212 16.30 -10.98 11.47
CA GLU A 212 16.66 -12.28 10.90
C GLU A 212 15.44 -12.97 10.30
N ALA A 213 14.29 -12.94 10.98
CA ALA A 213 13.03 -13.47 10.46
C ALA A 213 12.57 -12.77 9.18
N ASP A 214 12.73 -11.45 9.08
CA ASP A 214 12.48 -10.69 7.84
C ASP A 214 13.35 -11.20 6.69
N LEU A 215 14.66 -11.38 6.92
CA LEU A 215 15.58 -11.89 5.89
C LEU A 215 15.17 -13.31 5.43
N ARG A 216 14.82 -14.20 6.37
CA ARG A 216 14.34 -15.55 6.03
C ARG A 216 13.03 -15.53 5.26
N TYR A 217 12.14 -14.60 5.59
CA TYR A 217 10.90 -14.41 4.87
C TYR A 217 11.15 -13.92 3.43
N GLU A 218 12.07 -12.98 3.24
CA GLU A 218 12.48 -12.51 1.91
C GLU A 218 13.11 -13.64 1.07
N GLU A 219 13.99 -14.45 1.67
CA GLU A 219 14.57 -15.64 1.02
C GLU A 219 13.48 -16.63 0.58
N LEU A 220 12.51 -16.92 1.45
CA LEU A 220 11.38 -17.79 1.13
C LEU A 220 10.55 -17.25 -0.04
N GLN A 221 10.28 -15.94 -0.06
CA GLN A 221 9.56 -15.26 -1.14
C GLN A 221 10.33 -15.30 -2.47
N GLN A 222 11.66 -15.32 -2.44
CA GLN A 222 12.47 -15.49 -3.66
C GLN A 222 12.37 -16.92 -4.19
N ILE A 223 12.47 -17.92 -3.31
CA ILE A 223 12.34 -19.34 -3.69
C ILE A 223 10.96 -19.65 -4.27
N GLN A 224 9.89 -19.11 -3.68
CA GLN A 224 8.53 -19.27 -4.19
C GLN A 224 8.41 -18.69 -5.60
N ARG A 225 8.87 -17.47 -5.84
CA ARG A 225 8.85 -16.84 -7.17
C ARG A 225 9.63 -17.64 -8.22
N LEU A 226 10.77 -18.20 -7.86
CA LEU A 226 11.56 -19.05 -8.77
C LEU A 226 10.85 -20.37 -9.08
N THR A 227 10.17 -20.95 -8.09
CA THR A 227 9.43 -22.21 -8.24
C THR A 227 8.21 -22.02 -9.15
N ASP A 228 7.46 -20.93 -8.95
CA ASP A 228 6.29 -20.60 -9.77
C ASP A 228 6.70 -20.32 -11.22
N GLY A 229 7.78 -19.56 -11.45
CA GLY A 229 8.30 -19.32 -12.79
C GLY A 229 8.79 -20.59 -13.51
N ASN A 230 9.30 -21.57 -12.76
CA ASN A 230 9.70 -22.85 -13.33
C ASN A 230 8.48 -23.70 -13.76
N ALA A 231 7.36 -23.61 -13.05
CA ALA A 231 6.12 -24.28 -13.46
C ALA A 231 5.59 -23.72 -14.79
N GLU A 232 5.65 -22.40 -14.99
CA GLU A 232 5.29 -21.77 -16.27
C GLU A 232 6.22 -22.19 -17.41
N ALA A 233 7.54 -22.29 -17.15
CA ALA A 233 8.51 -22.77 -18.13
C ALA A 233 8.25 -24.23 -18.54
N LEU A 234 7.90 -25.10 -17.59
CA LEU A 234 7.53 -26.49 -17.85
C LEU A 234 6.23 -26.60 -18.66
N ASP A 235 5.22 -25.77 -18.37
CA ASP A 235 3.98 -25.71 -19.17
C ASP A 235 4.25 -25.28 -20.61
N LEU A 236 5.09 -24.26 -20.81
CA LEU A 236 5.49 -23.81 -22.14
C LEU A 236 6.22 -24.91 -22.93
N LEU A 237 7.14 -25.65 -22.27
CA LEU A 237 7.83 -26.78 -22.89
C LEU A 237 6.85 -27.90 -23.26
N ALA A 238 5.86 -28.20 -22.41
CA ALA A 238 4.84 -29.21 -22.69
C ALA A 238 3.99 -28.82 -23.91
N ARG A 239 3.56 -27.56 -24.02
CA ARG A 239 2.83 -27.04 -25.20
C ARG A 239 3.69 -27.09 -26.46
N THR A 240 4.95 -26.70 -26.37
CA THR A 240 5.87 -26.73 -27.52
C THR A 240 6.11 -28.16 -28.02
N ALA A 241 6.20 -29.14 -27.10
CA ALA A 241 6.29 -30.55 -27.46
C ALA A 241 5.00 -31.07 -28.13
N ALA A 242 3.82 -30.61 -27.67
CA ALA A 242 2.55 -30.93 -28.32
C ALA A 242 2.45 -30.30 -29.73
N ASP A 243 2.91 -29.06 -29.92
CA ASP A 243 2.95 -28.41 -31.22
C ASP A 243 3.86 -29.15 -32.20
N ALA A 244 5.02 -29.64 -31.74
CA ALA A 244 5.93 -30.45 -32.56
C ALA A 244 5.28 -31.76 -33.02
N LEU A 245 4.47 -32.41 -32.17
CA LEU A 245 3.70 -33.59 -32.54
C LEU A 245 2.62 -33.25 -33.57
N ALA A 246 1.89 -32.15 -33.38
CA ALA A 246 0.86 -31.70 -34.32
C ALA A 246 1.44 -31.40 -35.71
N VAL A 247 2.63 -30.79 -35.80
CA VAL A 247 3.35 -30.58 -37.07
C VAL A 247 3.66 -31.93 -37.74
N ALA A 248 4.15 -32.92 -36.98
CA ALA A 248 4.44 -34.24 -37.53
C ALA A 248 3.18 -34.95 -38.05
N GLU A 249 2.04 -34.79 -37.39
CA GLU A 249 0.74 -35.31 -37.87
C GLU A 249 0.30 -34.63 -39.17
N ILE A 250 0.41 -33.30 -39.26
CA ILE A 250 0.09 -32.54 -40.47
C ILE A 250 0.98 -32.97 -41.64
N ASP A 251 2.28 -33.18 -41.40
CA ASP A 251 3.19 -33.68 -42.43
C ASP A 251 2.79 -35.07 -42.91
N GLY A 252 2.34 -35.95 -42.01
CA GLY A 252 1.75 -37.23 -42.36
C GLY A 252 0.49 -37.09 -43.23
N MET A 253 -0.42 -36.18 -42.89
CA MET A 253 -1.61 -35.88 -43.68
C MET A 253 -1.25 -35.34 -45.07
N ASN A 254 -0.25 -34.46 -45.17
CA ASN A 254 0.25 -33.93 -46.43
C ASN A 254 0.85 -35.02 -47.32
N GLN A 255 1.62 -35.95 -46.75
CA GLN A 255 2.15 -37.10 -47.48
C GLN A 255 1.01 -37.98 -48.02
N GLN A 256 -0.02 -38.25 -47.22
CA GLN A 256 -1.20 -39.01 -47.66
C GLN A 256 -1.95 -38.30 -48.80
N ALA A 257 -2.16 -36.98 -48.68
CA ALA A 257 -2.78 -36.17 -49.71
C ALA A 257 -1.97 -36.18 -51.02
N ALA A 258 -0.64 -36.11 -50.94
CA ALA A 258 0.25 -36.19 -52.10
C ALA A 258 0.16 -37.56 -52.80
N VAL A 259 0.09 -38.66 -52.04
CA VAL A 259 -0.12 -40.00 -52.60
C VAL A 259 -1.48 -40.09 -53.30
N LEU A 260 -2.55 -39.59 -52.67
CA LEU A 260 -3.89 -39.59 -53.26
C LEU A 260 -3.94 -38.77 -54.56
N ALA A 261 -3.35 -37.57 -54.56
CA ALA A 261 -3.28 -36.71 -55.74
C ALA A 261 -2.57 -37.43 -56.90
N LYS A 262 -1.43 -38.09 -56.63
CA LYS A 262 -0.71 -38.87 -57.64
C LYS A 262 -1.55 -40.01 -58.21
N THR A 263 -2.26 -40.75 -57.36
CA THR A 263 -3.14 -41.85 -57.81
C THR A 263 -4.28 -41.34 -58.68
N LEU A 264 -4.90 -40.20 -58.33
CA LEU A 264 -5.95 -39.56 -59.13
C LEU A 264 -5.42 -39.09 -60.50
N THR A 265 -4.25 -38.46 -60.55
CA THR A 265 -3.62 -38.07 -61.82
C THR A 265 -3.35 -39.29 -62.71
N MET A 266 -2.79 -40.38 -62.15
CA MET A 266 -2.57 -41.62 -62.90
C MET A 266 -3.88 -42.27 -63.38
N ALA A 267 -4.99 -42.09 -62.65
CA ALA A 267 -6.30 -42.56 -63.11
C ALA A 267 -6.84 -41.71 -64.26
N LEU A 268 -6.69 -40.38 -64.16
CA LEU A 268 -7.10 -39.42 -65.19
C LEU A 268 -6.33 -39.61 -66.50
N ASP A 269 -5.02 -39.84 -66.43
CA ASP A 269 -4.17 -40.13 -67.59
C ASP A 269 -4.63 -41.40 -68.32
N ARG A 270 -4.93 -42.46 -67.56
CA ARG A 270 -5.45 -43.72 -68.12
C ARG A 270 -6.81 -43.54 -68.78
N ALA A 271 -7.72 -42.80 -68.14
CA ALA A 271 -9.04 -42.50 -68.71
C ALA A 271 -8.93 -41.67 -70.01
N SER A 272 -8.03 -40.69 -70.04
CA SER A 272 -7.77 -39.85 -71.22
C SER A 272 -7.17 -40.66 -72.37
N ALA A 273 -6.23 -41.57 -72.09
CA ALA A 273 -5.69 -42.49 -73.09
C ALA A 273 -6.75 -43.45 -73.65
N ALA A 274 -7.64 -43.98 -72.80
CA ALA A 274 -8.75 -44.84 -73.23
C ALA A 274 -9.76 -44.08 -74.10
N ALA A 275 -10.08 -42.84 -73.74
CA ALA A 275 -10.96 -41.97 -74.54
C ALA A 275 -10.37 -41.65 -75.91
N ALA A 276 -9.04 -41.42 -76.01
CA ALA A 276 -8.35 -41.20 -77.27
C ALA A 276 -8.41 -42.42 -78.21
N ILE A 277 -8.42 -43.65 -77.67
CA ILE A 277 -8.60 -44.88 -78.45
C ILE A 277 -10.02 -44.98 -79.03
N ILE A 278 -11.03 -44.55 -78.28
CA ILE A 278 -12.44 -44.57 -78.71
C ILE A 278 -12.75 -43.44 -79.71
N ALA A 279 -12.03 -42.31 -79.63
CA ALA A 279 -12.25 -41.13 -80.48
C ALA A 279 -11.55 -41.17 -81.86
N LEU A 280 -10.84 -42.26 -82.22
CA LEU A 280 -10.30 -42.45 -83.57
C LEU A 280 -11.45 -42.59 -84.58
N PRO A 281 -11.70 -41.61 -85.48
CA PRO A 281 -12.71 -41.78 -86.51
C PRO A 281 -12.20 -42.82 -87.52
N LEU A 282 -13.11 -43.71 -87.92
CA LEU A 282 -12.97 -44.63 -89.04
C LEU A 282 -12.26 -43.94 -90.20
N ARG A 283 -10.97 -44.21 -90.37
CA ARG A 283 -10.26 -43.87 -91.60
C ARG A 283 -10.63 -44.98 -92.58
N ASP A 284 -11.69 -44.74 -93.34
CA ASP A 284 -12.09 -45.58 -94.46
C ASP A 284 -10.89 -45.79 -95.37
N THR A 285 -10.51 -47.06 -95.49
CA THR A 285 -9.59 -47.56 -96.50
C THR A 285 -10.34 -47.64 -97.83
N ALA A 286 -9.90 -46.87 -98.82
CA ALA A 286 -10.13 -47.12 -100.24
C ALA A 286 -8.85 -46.81 -101.01
#